data_AF-A0A3M9MSZ8-F1
#
_entry.id   AF-A0A3M9MSZ8-F1
#
_cell.length_a   1.000
_cell.length_b   1.000
_cell.length_c   1.000
_cell.angle_alpha   90.00
_cell.angle_beta   90.00
_cell.angle_gamma   90.00
#
_symmetry.space_group_name_H-M   'P 1'
#
loop_
_entity.id
_entity.type
_entity.pdbx_description
1 polymer ?
#
loop_
_entity_poly.entity_id
_entity_poly.type
_entity_poly.pdbx_seq_one_letter_code
_entity_poly.pdbx_strand_id
1 'polypeptide(L)'
;MSIEYYLRVYGDASITGSYSFKYYVTGMFAFDGERNLPAYFSTINLFISAFLLYSISQHVKASQKTSQYKKWLFMSGMFAWLGLDELFSIHELLVKPSRNFLKESLQQDNLGLLNFAWFVPYVLLFAFVGLYLVRFLLALPRKTLFRFVMSGIIFISGAVGMEMVGGDFIANKGDGLDPVYKLCTSLEEVLEMLGIIFFIRAILQHMEQELSLHNIFGMVLYRGKSEDAVPAINTQGKQAFPTGTQKKRVPATTPEVPYILHT
;
A
#
# COMPACT_ATOMS: atom_id res chain seq x y z
N MET A 1 10.47 33.14 2.24
CA MET A 1 11.02 33.34 0.88
C MET A 1 10.08 34.31 0.18
N SER A 2 10.50 35.55 -0.06
CA SER A 2 9.62 36.66 -0.47
C SER A 2 9.27 36.61 -1.96
N ILE A 3 8.08 37.11 -2.30
CA ILE A 3 7.54 37.23 -3.67
C ILE A 3 8.49 37.97 -4.63
N GLU A 4 9.35 38.85 -4.12
CA GLU A 4 10.40 39.49 -4.90
C GLU A 4 11.41 38.51 -5.52
N TYR A 5 11.69 37.38 -4.86
CA TYR A 5 12.53 36.32 -5.43
C TYR A 5 11.87 35.71 -6.68
N TYR A 6 10.57 35.46 -6.63
CA TYR A 6 9.81 34.93 -7.77
C TYR A 6 9.76 35.95 -8.92
N LEU A 7 9.48 37.22 -8.64
CA LEU A 7 9.37 38.22 -9.71
C LEU A 7 10.71 38.51 -10.39
N ARG A 8 11.83 38.43 -9.66
CA ARG A 8 13.17 38.64 -10.23
C ARG A 8 13.66 37.46 -11.06
N VAL A 9 13.26 36.24 -10.72
CA VAL A 9 13.61 35.02 -11.47
C VAL A 9 12.78 34.86 -12.75
N TYR A 10 11.53 35.32 -12.75
CA TYR A 10 10.63 35.20 -13.91
C TYR A 10 10.58 36.44 -14.81
N GLY A 11 11.06 37.61 -14.33
CA GLY A 11 11.06 38.85 -15.11
C GLY A 11 12.14 38.94 -16.19
N ASP A 12 13.18 38.10 -16.14
CA ASP A 12 14.30 38.15 -17.08
C ASP A 12 14.14 37.09 -18.18
N ALA A 13 13.34 37.43 -19.19
CA ALA A 13 12.97 36.57 -20.31
C ALA A 13 14.12 36.25 -21.29
N SER A 14 15.38 36.54 -20.92
CA SER A 14 16.58 36.27 -21.74
C SER A 14 17.44 35.11 -21.22
N ILE A 15 17.15 34.56 -20.04
CA ILE A 15 17.91 33.45 -19.40
C ILE A 15 17.16 32.10 -19.48
N THR A 16 15.92 32.09 -19.98
CA THR A 16 14.94 31.01 -19.75
C THR A 16 15.00 29.83 -20.74
N GLY A 17 15.82 29.88 -21.79
CA GLY A 17 15.75 28.91 -22.89
C GLY A 17 16.46 27.56 -22.68
N SER A 18 17.58 27.51 -21.96
CA SER A 18 18.40 26.28 -21.83
C SER A 18 18.62 25.76 -20.42
N TYR A 19 18.40 26.60 -19.39
CA TYR A 19 18.56 26.18 -18.00
C TYR A 19 17.28 25.55 -17.42
N SER A 20 16.10 25.94 -17.91
CA SER A 20 14.81 25.47 -17.37
C SER A 20 14.55 23.97 -17.58
N PHE A 21 14.79 23.44 -18.78
CA PHE A 21 14.51 22.02 -19.08
C PHE A 21 15.48 21.07 -18.37
N LYS A 22 16.78 21.39 -18.32
CA LYS A 22 17.77 20.54 -17.65
C LYS A 22 17.51 20.47 -16.14
N TYR A 23 17.27 21.61 -15.47
CA TYR A 23 16.96 21.62 -14.03
C TYR A 23 15.58 21.01 -13.72
N TYR A 24 14.59 21.17 -14.61
CA TYR A 24 13.27 20.54 -14.48
C TYR A 24 13.35 19.02 -14.64
N VAL A 25 14.05 18.52 -15.66
CA VAL A 25 14.27 17.07 -15.85
C VAL A 25 15.14 16.52 -14.72
N THR A 26 16.24 17.17 -14.35
CA THR A 26 17.05 16.71 -13.21
C THR A 26 16.31 16.82 -11.89
N GLY A 27 15.34 17.72 -11.72
CA GLY A 27 14.51 17.81 -10.52
C GLY A 27 13.38 16.77 -10.50
N MET A 28 12.78 16.47 -11.65
CA MET A 28 11.76 15.42 -11.77
C MET A 28 12.31 14.00 -11.75
N PHE A 29 13.61 13.81 -11.99
CA PHE A 29 14.31 12.52 -11.88
C PHE A 29 15.42 12.52 -10.83
N ALA A 30 15.66 13.66 -10.14
CA ALA A 30 16.49 13.66 -8.94
C ALA A 30 15.85 12.67 -8.00
N PHE A 31 16.64 11.87 -7.30
CA PHE A 31 16.12 10.96 -6.31
C PHE A 31 15.85 11.69 -4.99
N ASP A 32 16.67 12.68 -4.66
CA ASP A 32 16.57 13.59 -3.50
C ASP A 32 15.49 14.69 -3.66
N GLY A 33 14.32 14.35 -4.19
CA GLY A 33 13.23 15.30 -4.43
C GLY A 33 11.90 14.79 -3.92
N GLU A 34 11.18 15.61 -3.18
CA GLU A 34 9.89 15.19 -2.59
C GLU A 34 8.71 15.22 -3.58
N ARG A 35 8.92 15.74 -4.80
CA ARG A 35 7.88 15.97 -5.81
C ARG A 35 8.37 15.62 -7.21
N ASN A 36 9.00 14.46 -7.31
CA ASN A 36 9.63 13.95 -8.51
C ASN A 36 8.94 12.63 -8.95
N LEU A 37 9.35 12.11 -10.10
CA LEU A 37 8.83 10.88 -10.66
C LEU A 37 9.12 9.65 -9.76
N PRO A 38 10.31 9.49 -9.15
CA PRO A 38 10.56 8.44 -8.15
C PRO A 38 9.58 8.44 -6.97
N ALA A 39 9.36 9.56 -6.31
CA ALA A 39 8.46 9.68 -5.17
C ALA A 39 7.01 9.35 -5.56
N TYR A 40 6.55 9.80 -6.74
CA TYR A 40 5.23 9.41 -7.26
C TYR A 40 5.15 7.90 -7.54
N PHE A 41 6.21 7.29 -8.05
CA PHE A 41 6.26 5.86 -8.28
C PHE A 41 6.23 5.06 -6.97
N SER A 42 7.01 5.46 -5.96
CA SER A 42 6.97 4.90 -4.60
C SER A 42 5.58 5.03 -3.99
N THR A 43 4.99 6.23 -4.04
CA THR A 43 3.62 6.51 -3.57
C THR A 43 2.59 5.57 -4.20
N ILE A 44 2.61 5.45 -5.53
CA ILE A 44 1.67 4.57 -6.25
C ILE A 44 1.86 3.12 -5.83
N ASN A 45 3.10 2.64 -5.71
CA ASN A 45 3.37 1.26 -5.28
C ASN A 45 2.95 0.99 -3.83
N LEU A 46 3.07 1.96 -2.94
CA LEU A 46 2.57 1.86 -1.56
C LEU A 46 1.03 1.77 -1.54
N PHE A 47 0.33 2.58 -2.34
CA PHE A 47 -1.12 2.48 -2.49
C PHE A 47 -1.57 1.18 -3.16
N ILE A 48 -0.83 0.66 -4.14
CA ILE A 48 -1.08 -0.68 -4.73
C ILE A 48 -0.94 -1.74 -3.63
N SER A 49 0.12 -1.70 -2.84
CA SER A 49 0.33 -2.62 -1.71
C SER A 49 -0.84 -2.55 -0.71
N ALA A 50 -1.26 -1.33 -0.35
CA ALA A 50 -2.40 -1.10 0.53
C ALA A 50 -3.71 -1.69 -0.03
N PHE A 51 -3.95 -1.52 -1.33
CA PHE A 51 -5.13 -2.06 -2.01
C PHE A 51 -5.12 -3.59 -2.10
N LEU A 52 -3.98 -4.21 -2.38
CA LEU A 52 -3.85 -5.67 -2.43
C LEU A 52 -4.06 -6.28 -1.04
N LEU A 53 -3.49 -5.69 0.01
CA LEU A 53 -3.72 -6.10 1.40
C LEU A 53 -5.18 -5.95 1.82
N TYR A 54 -5.83 -4.85 1.41
CA TYR A 54 -7.26 -4.66 1.62
C TYR A 54 -8.07 -5.76 0.94
N SER A 55 -7.74 -6.10 -0.31
CA SER A 55 -8.41 -7.17 -1.05
C SER A 55 -8.30 -8.54 -0.34
N ILE A 56 -7.12 -8.87 0.20
CA ILE A 56 -6.94 -10.07 1.04
C ILE A 56 -7.81 -9.98 2.30
N SER A 57 -7.85 -8.81 2.96
CA SER A 57 -8.66 -8.62 4.16
C SER A 57 -10.14 -8.92 3.88
N GLN A 58 -10.67 -8.44 2.75
CA GLN A 58 -12.07 -8.65 2.38
C GLN A 58 -12.38 -10.12 2.09
N HIS A 59 -11.45 -10.85 1.48
CA HIS A 59 -11.57 -12.29 1.28
C HIS A 59 -11.59 -13.05 2.61
N VAL A 60 -10.64 -12.76 3.50
CA VAL A 60 -10.54 -13.40 4.83
C VAL A 60 -11.77 -13.11 5.70
N LYS A 61 -12.37 -11.93 5.55
CA LYS A 61 -13.64 -11.56 6.20
C LYS A 61 -14.78 -12.47 5.76
N ALA A 62 -14.87 -12.80 4.47
CA ALA A 62 -15.90 -13.70 3.94
C ALA A 62 -15.77 -15.13 4.49
N SER A 63 -14.55 -15.57 4.81
CA SER A 63 -14.26 -16.88 5.42
C SER A 63 -14.45 -16.93 6.95
N GLN A 64 -15.10 -15.91 7.55
CA GLN A 64 -15.37 -15.79 9.00
C GLN A 64 -14.14 -15.83 9.93
N LYS A 65 -12.94 -15.53 9.43
CA LYS A 65 -11.70 -15.42 10.26
C LYS A 65 -11.50 -14.00 10.78
N THR A 66 -12.40 -13.54 11.65
CA THR A 66 -12.51 -12.13 12.10
C THR A 66 -11.21 -11.54 12.66
N SER A 67 -10.43 -12.31 13.42
CA SER A 67 -9.15 -11.83 13.98
C SER A 67 -8.08 -11.59 12.90
N GLN A 68 -8.01 -12.45 11.88
CA GLN A 68 -7.04 -12.31 10.79
C GLN A 68 -7.44 -11.18 9.83
N TYR A 69 -8.75 -11.01 9.58
CA TYR A 69 -9.27 -9.90 8.79
C TYR A 69 -8.78 -8.54 9.31
N LYS A 70 -8.92 -8.30 10.61
CA LYS A 70 -8.52 -7.02 11.22
C LYS A 70 -7.02 -6.74 11.05
N LYS A 71 -6.18 -7.78 11.05
CA LYS A 71 -4.72 -7.62 10.88
C LYS A 71 -4.32 -7.31 9.44
N TRP A 72 -4.95 -7.96 8.46
CA TRP A 72 -4.76 -7.60 7.05
C TRP A 72 -5.25 -6.18 6.75
N LEU A 73 -6.41 -5.79 7.31
CA LEU A 73 -6.93 -4.43 7.17
C LEU A 73 -6.01 -3.40 7.84
N PHE A 74 -5.49 -3.72 9.03
CA PHE A 74 -4.54 -2.87 9.73
C PHE A 74 -3.25 -2.66 8.91
N MET A 75 -2.69 -3.73 8.34
CA MET A 75 -1.53 -3.60 7.43
C MET A 75 -1.85 -2.76 6.19
N SER A 76 -3.04 -2.92 5.59
CA SER A 76 -3.47 -2.07 4.48
C SER A 76 -3.49 -0.59 4.88
N GLY A 77 -4.06 -0.26 6.05
CA GLY A 77 -4.04 1.10 6.59
C GLY A 77 -2.63 1.65 6.81
N MET A 78 -1.69 0.83 7.28
CA MET A 78 -0.29 1.23 7.43
C MET A 78 0.37 1.57 6.09
N PHE A 79 0.18 0.73 5.06
CA PHE A 79 0.75 1.00 3.74
C PHE A 79 0.11 2.23 3.08
N ALA A 80 -1.18 2.49 3.34
CA ALA A 80 -1.83 3.72 2.92
C ALA A 80 -1.25 4.94 3.64
N TRP A 81 -0.98 4.83 4.95
CA TRP A 81 -0.30 5.88 5.70
C TRP A 81 1.11 6.14 5.17
N LEU A 82 1.90 5.10 4.90
CA LEU A 82 3.21 5.24 4.28
C LEU A 82 3.13 5.93 2.90
N GLY A 83 2.11 5.60 2.09
CA GLY A 83 1.90 6.30 0.82
C GLY A 83 1.54 7.78 0.98
N LEU A 84 0.83 8.16 2.05
CA LEU A 84 0.55 9.56 2.36
C LEU A 84 1.79 10.27 2.91
N ASP A 85 2.56 9.59 3.76
CA ASP A 85 3.83 10.07 4.30
C ASP A 85 4.80 10.41 3.17
N GLU A 86 4.94 9.52 2.18
CA GLU A 86 5.72 9.72 0.97
C GLU A 86 5.18 10.88 0.11
N LEU A 87 3.86 10.92 -0.13
CA LEU A 87 3.25 11.94 -0.99
C LEU A 87 3.38 13.36 -0.43
N PHE A 88 3.40 13.50 0.90
CA PHE A 88 3.42 14.79 1.60
C PHE A 88 4.73 15.05 2.35
N SER A 89 5.69 14.13 2.27
CA SER A 89 6.97 14.17 2.98
C SER A 89 6.80 14.47 4.48
N ILE A 90 5.83 13.81 5.11
CA ILE A 90 5.46 14.09 6.51
C ILE A 90 6.64 13.79 7.44
N HIS A 91 7.40 12.73 7.16
CA HIS A 91 8.57 12.36 7.93
C HIS A 91 9.67 13.44 7.94
N GLU A 92 9.79 14.26 6.91
CA GLU A 92 10.75 15.37 6.90
C GLU A 92 10.43 16.45 7.95
N LEU A 93 9.13 16.65 8.23
CA LEU A 93 8.69 17.56 9.28
C LEU A 93 9.18 17.11 10.67
N LEU A 94 9.47 15.81 10.82
CA LEU A 94 9.98 15.21 12.04
C LEU A 94 11.50 15.31 12.20
N VAL A 95 12.24 15.66 11.14
CA VAL A 95 13.72 15.79 11.19
C VAL A 95 14.13 16.81 12.25
N LYS A 96 13.63 18.05 12.15
CA LYS A 96 14.02 19.14 13.06
C LYS A 96 13.62 18.87 14.52
N PRO A 97 12.36 18.47 14.83
CA PRO A 97 11.97 18.14 16.20
C PRO A 97 12.78 16.98 16.78
N SER A 98 12.95 15.89 16.02
CA SER A 98 13.65 14.69 16.50
C SER A 98 15.14 14.97 16.75
N ARG A 99 15.78 15.69 15.83
CA ARG A 99 17.16 16.13 15.97
C ARG A 99 17.34 17.01 17.20
N ASN A 100 16.51 18.03 17.38
CA ASN A 100 16.63 18.95 18.51
C ASN A 100 16.42 18.24 19.85
N PHE A 101 15.40 17.38 19.93
CA PHE A 101 15.12 16.57 21.11
C PHE A 101 16.30 15.66 21.48
N LEU A 102 16.94 15.01 20.50
CA LEU A 102 18.11 14.17 20.73
C LEU A 102 19.34 14.98 21.15
N LYS A 103 19.59 16.14 20.54
CA LYS A 103 20.70 17.02 20.96
C LYS A 103 20.55 17.45 22.41
N GLU A 104 19.34 17.85 22.82
CA GLU A 104 19.03 18.24 24.19
C GLU A 104 19.14 17.05 25.15
N SER A 105 18.57 15.90 24.79
CA SER A 105 18.55 14.71 25.64
C SER A 105 19.94 14.08 25.83
N LEU A 106 20.77 14.10 24.79
CA LEU A 106 22.13 13.53 24.80
C LEU A 106 23.21 14.56 25.18
N GLN A 107 22.84 15.84 25.31
CA GLN A 107 23.77 16.96 25.54
C GLN A 107 24.91 17.00 24.52
N GLN A 108 24.60 16.74 23.25
CA GLN A 108 25.58 16.60 22.17
C GLN A 108 25.14 17.34 20.91
N ASP A 109 25.99 18.22 20.39
CA ASP A 109 25.68 19.04 19.21
C ASP A 109 25.80 18.30 17.87
N ASN A 110 26.73 17.35 17.78
CA ASN A 110 26.93 16.52 16.60
C ASN A 110 26.38 15.11 16.85
N LEU A 111 25.31 14.74 16.13
CA LEU A 111 24.63 13.46 16.28
C LEU A 111 25.12 12.39 15.29
N GLY A 112 26.00 12.72 14.33
CA GLY A 112 26.52 11.79 13.32
C GLY A 112 25.39 11.04 12.60
N LEU A 113 25.35 9.72 12.76
CA LEU A 113 24.32 8.83 12.20
C LEU A 113 22.88 9.22 12.59
N LEU A 114 22.68 9.93 13.70
CA LEU A 114 21.37 10.41 14.15
C LEU A 114 21.12 11.88 13.78
N ASN A 115 21.83 12.41 12.79
CA ASN A 115 21.66 13.82 12.41
C ASN A 115 20.26 14.11 11.85
N PHE A 116 19.64 13.17 11.14
CA PHE A 116 18.28 13.34 10.63
C PHE A 116 17.21 12.82 11.60
N ALA A 117 17.44 11.65 12.23
CA ALA A 117 16.70 11.08 13.36
C ALA A 117 15.16 11.00 13.28
N TRP A 118 14.53 11.42 12.18
CA TRP A 118 13.09 11.32 11.98
C TRP A 118 12.61 9.86 12.04
N PHE A 119 13.49 8.92 11.65
CA PHE A 119 13.20 7.50 11.68
C PHE A 119 13.09 6.94 13.10
N VAL A 120 13.60 7.63 14.15
CA VAL A 120 13.57 7.12 15.54
C VAL A 120 12.13 6.92 16.04
N PRO A 121 11.22 7.92 15.95
CA PRO A 121 9.80 7.72 16.20
C PRO A 121 9.16 6.57 15.40
N TYR A 122 9.50 6.46 14.11
CA TYR A 122 8.93 5.45 13.21
C TYR A 122 9.39 4.04 13.56
N VAL A 123 10.69 3.85 13.83
CA VAL A 123 11.27 2.58 14.26
C VAL A 123 10.64 2.12 15.56
N LEU A 124 10.45 3.02 16.53
CA LEU A 124 9.80 2.67 17.79
C LEU A 124 8.33 2.26 17.57
N LEU A 125 7.57 3.04 16.80
CA LEU A 125 6.17 2.73 16.45
C LEU A 125 6.08 1.38 15.72
N PHE A 126 6.91 1.16 14.71
CA PHE A 126 6.92 -0.07 13.93
C PHE A 126 7.43 -1.28 14.71
N ALA A 127 8.30 -1.11 15.71
CA ALA A 127 8.67 -2.18 16.63
C ALA A 127 7.45 -2.66 17.43
N PHE A 128 6.64 -1.75 17.99
CA PHE A 128 5.40 -2.11 18.69
C PHE A 128 4.38 -2.78 17.77
N VAL A 129 4.23 -2.26 16.55
CA VAL A 129 3.37 -2.86 15.53
C VAL A 129 3.87 -4.24 15.13
N GLY A 130 5.18 -4.41 14.96
CA GLY A 130 5.83 -5.69 14.67
C GLY A 130 5.53 -6.71 15.75
N LEU A 131 5.64 -6.34 17.02
CA LEU A 131 5.27 -7.20 18.16
C LEU A 131 3.77 -7.55 18.15
N TYR A 132 2.90 -6.63 17.78
CA TYR A 132 1.47 -6.90 17.63
C TYR A 132 1.17 -7.88 16.48
N LEU A 133 1.88 -7.74 15.36
CA LEU A 133 1.67 -8.55 14.15
C LEU A 133 2.48 -9.86 14.15
N VAL A 134 3.49 -10.04 15.00
CA VAL A 134 4.44 -11.18 14.94
C VAL A 134 3.72 -12.52 14.95
N ARG A 135 2.76 -12.72 15.86
CA ARG A 135 1.99 -13.98 15.93
C ARG A 135 1.18 -14.26 14.68
N PHE A 136 0.75 -13.21 13.98
CA PHE A 136 0.01 -13.32 12.74
C PHE A 136 0.93 -13.57 11.55
N LEU A 137 2.06 -12.86 11.46
CA LEU A 137 3.06 -13.10 10.42
C LEU A 137 3.62 -14.52 10.51
N LEU A 138 3.89 -15.02 11.71
CA LEU A 138 4.34 -16.40 11.94
C LEU A 138 3.28 -17.46 11.61
N ALA A 139 2.00 -17.07 11.53
CA ALA A 139 0.91 -17.96 11.13
C ALA A 139 0.74 -18.05 9.59
N LEU A 140 1.43 -17.20 8.83
CA LEU A 140 1.40 -17.25 7.37
C LEU A 140 2.23 -18.44 6.84
N PRO A 141 1.97 -18.90 5.60
CA PRO A 141 2.83 -19.87 4.94
C PRO A 141 4.30 -19.43 4.97
N ARG A 142 5.22 -20.36 5.27
CA ARG A 142 6.66 -20.06 5.45
C ARG A 142 7.26 -19.27 4.29
N LYS A 143 6.82 -19.56 3.06
CA LYS A 143 7.26 -18.84 1.84
C LYS A 143 6.79 -17.38 1.83
N THR A 144 5.55 -17.11 2.24
CA THR A 144 5.01 -15.74 2.35
C THR A 144 5.73 -14.97 3.43
N LEU A 145 5.88 -15.55 4.63
CA LEU A 145 6.61 -14.94 5.74
C LEU A 145 8.03 -14.54 5.31
N PHE A 146 8.78 -15.47 4.71
CA PHE A 146 10.15 -15.20 4.26
C PHE A 146 10.20 -14.03 3.27
N ARG A 147 9.29 -14.00 2.29
CA ARG A 147 9.24 -12.92 1.29
C ARG A 147 8.91 -11.57 1.93
N PHE A 148 7.96 -11.53 2.87
CA PHE A 148 7.58 -10.30 3.60
C PHE A 148 8.74 -9.77 4.46
N VAL A 149 9.43 -10.67 5.17
CA VAL A 149 10.59 -10.30 5.98
C VAL A 149 11.71 -9.78 5.08
N MET A 150 11.99 -10.44 3.96
CA MET A 150 13.04 -9.99 3.05
C MET A 150 12.74 -8.64 2.40
N SER A 151 11.50 -8.40 1.96
CA SER A 151 11.11 -7.09 1.44
C SER A 151 11.22 -6.01 2.51
N GLY A 152 10.84 -6.31 3.75
CA GLY A 152 10.96 -5.39 4.88
C GLY A 152 12.42 -5.04 5.21
N ILE A 153 13.32 -6.03 5.20
CA ILE A 153 14.77 -5.79 5.41
C ILE A 153 15.33 -4.86 4.35
N ILE A 154 14.99 -5.08 3.08
CA ILE A 154 15.46 -4.24 1.97
C ILE A 154 14.95 -2.81 2.13
N PHE A 155 13.66 -2.64 2.41
CA PHE A 155 13.05 -1.32 2.65
C PHE A 155 13.70 -0.58 3.83
N ILE A 156 13.81 -1.23 5.00
CA ILE A 156 14.40 -0.64 6.22
C ILE A 156 15.88 -0.30 6.02
N SER A 157 16.61 -1.08 5.21
CA SER A 157 18.01 -0.80 4.91
C SER A 157 18.17 0.50 4.11
N GLY A 158 17.21 0.85 3.26
CA GLY A 158 17.11 2.19 2.66
C GLY A 158 16.74 3.21 3.72
N ALA A 159 15.47 3.19 4.16
CA ALA A 159 14.83 4.20 5.01
C ALA A 159 15.54 4.52 6.33
N VAL A 160 16.24 3.56 6.93
CA VAL A 160 16.99 3.77 8.17
C VAL A 160 18.48 3.68 7.92
N GLY A 161 18.93 2.66 7.19
CA GLY A 161 20.35 2.41 6.99
C GLY A 161 21.03 3.53 6.19
N MET A 162 20.49 3.89 5.04
CA MET A 162 21.09 4.92 4.18
C MET A 162 20.86 6.32 4.73
N GLU A 163 19.73 6.55 5.39
CA GLU A 163 19.46 7.78 6.16
C GLU A 163 20.54 8.02 7.24
N MET A 164 20.89 6.99 8.00
CA MET A 164 21.98 7.08 8.98
C MET A 164 23.32 7.44 8.31
N VAL A 165 23.64 6.81 7.17
CA VAL A 165 24.88 7.10 6.42
C VAL A 165 24.88 8.54 5.87
N GLY A 166 23.76 9.00 5.32
CA GLY A 166 23.60 10.38 4.84
C GLY A 166 23.69 11.39 5.98
N GLY A 167 23.09 11.07 7.12
CA GLY A 167 23.14 11.86 8.35
C GLY A 167 24.56 12.09 8.84
N ASP A 168 25.36 11.02 8.95
CA ASP A 168 26.76 11.11 9.35
C ASP A 168 27.61 11.90 8.34
N PHE A 169 27.35 11.69 7.06
CA PHE A 169 28.04 12.42 6.00
C PHE A 169 27.81 13.93 6.13
N ILE A 170 26.55 14.37 6.27
CA ILE A 170 26.20 15.78 6.42
C ILE A 170 26.72 16.35 7.74
N ALA A 171 26.67 15.57 8.82
CA ALA A 171 27.16 16.01 10.12
C ALA A 171 28.67 16.28 10.13
N ASN A 172 29.45 15.51 9.36
CA ASN A 172 30.91 15.63 9.31
C ASN A 172 31.43 16.54 8.19
N LYS A 173 30.77 16.58 7.02
CA LYS A 173 31.24 17.33 5.84
C LYS A 173 30.43 18.58 5.53
N GLY A 174 29.16 18.64 5.94
CA GLY A 174 28.29 19.81 5.76
C GLY A 174 27.87 20.13 4.31
N ASP A 175 28.22 19.30 3.33
CA ASP A 175 27.95 19.57 1.92
C ASP A 175 26.94 18.58 1.32
N GLY A 176 25.68 19.01 1.19
CA GLY A 176 24.61 18.25 0.54
C GLY A 176 24.66 18.26 -0.98
N LEU A 177 25.62 18.98 -1.59
CA LEU A 177 25.88 18.93 -3.04
C LEU A 177 27.01 17.97 -3.39
N ASP A 178 27.65 17.34 -2.40
CA ASP A 178 28.70 16.36 -2.62
C ASP A 178 28.15 15.17 -3.44
N PRO A 179 28.82 14.77 -4.54
CA PRO A 179 28.40 13.64 -5.36
C PRO A 179 28.24 12.32 -4.59
N VAL A 180 29.02 12.11 -3.53
CA VAL A 180 28.93 10.94 -2.66
C VAL A 180 27.63 10.96 -1.85
N TYR A 181 27.24 12.12 -1.32
CA TYR A 181 25.96 12.26 -0.64
C TYR A 181 24.79 11.97 -1.58
N LYS A 182 24.80 12.56 -2.78
CA LYS A 182 23.77 12.31 -3.81
C LYS A 182 23.68 10.83 -4.22
N LEU A 183 24.81 10.12 -4.26
CA LEU A 183 24.82 8.68 -4.51
C LEU A 183 24.19 7.90 -3.34
N CYS A 184 24.49 8.26 -2.09
CA CYS A 184 23.86 7.65 -0.92
C CYS A 184 22.34 7.83 -0.95
N THR A 185 21.84 9.05 -1.17
CA THR A 185 20.39 9.31 -1.28
C THR A 185 19.77 8.56 -2.47
N SER A 186 20.47 8.42 -3.59
CA SER A 186 19.96 7.62 -4.71
C SER A 186 19.85 6.12 -4.36
N LEU A 187 20.81 5.59 -3.59
CA LEU A 187 20.78 4.20 -3.15
C LEU A 187 19.68 3.95 -2.11
N GLU A 188 19.44 4.90 -1.21
CA GLU A 188 18.35 4.89 -0.24
C GLU A 188 17.01 4.62 -0.91
N GLU A 189 16.63 5.52 -1.80
CA GLU A 189 15.38 5.47 -2.55
C GLU A 189 15.24 4.22 -3.43
N VAL A 190 16.33 3.77 -4.06
CA VAL A 190 16.33 2.52 -4.84
C VAL A 190 16.05 1.33 -3.94
N LEU A 191 16.65 1.26 -2.74
CA LEU A 191 16.39 0.19 -1.78
C LEU A 191 14.95 0.23 -1.30
N GLU A 192 14.40 1.41 -1.03
CA GLU A 192 13.00 1.56 -0.63
C GLU A 192 12.04 1.05 -1.72
N MET A 193 12.20 1.54 -2.95
CA MET A 193 11.39 1.08 -4.09
C MET A 193 11.50 -0.43 -4.33
N LEU A 194 12.71 -0.99 -4.26
CA LEU A 194 12.93 -2.43 -4.42
C LEU A 194 12.24 -3.22 -3.30
N GLY A 195 12.29 -2.73 -2.07
CA GLY A 195 11.57 -3.28 -0.93
C GLY A 195 10.07 -3.36 -1.20
N ILE A 196 9.46 -2.26 -1.65
CA ILE A 196 8.03 -2.19 -1.97
C ILE A 196 7.67 -3.13 -3.13
N ILE A 197 8.46 -3.14 -4.21
CA ILE A 197 8.23 -4.03 -5.37
C ILE A 197 8.28 -5.50 -4.95
N PHE A 198 9.26 -5.90 -4.15
CA PHE A 198 9.33 -7.27 -3.64
C PHE A 198 8.17 -7.60 -2.71
N PHE A 199 7.69 -6.63 -1.94
CA PHE A 199 6.50 -6.82 -1.11
C PHE A 199 5.23 -7.02 -1.94
N ILE A 200 5.00 -6.21 -2.98
CA ILE A 200 3.90 -6.39 -3.95
C ILE A 200 3.95 -7.80 -4.55
N ARG A 201 5.12 -8.21 -5.03
CA ARG A 201 5.32 -9.56 -5.58
C ARG A 201 4.98 -10.63 -4.55
N ALA A 202 5.38 -10.44 -3.29
CA ALA A 202 5.08 -11.37 -2.21
C ALA A 202 3.57 -11.48 -1.93
N ILE A 203 2.85 -10.36 -1.95
CA ILE A 203 1.39 -10.32 -1.79
C ILE A 203 0.70 -11.06 -2.94
N LEU A 204 1.07 -10.77 -4.19
CA LEU A 204 0.48 -11.43 -5.36
C LEU A 204 0.69 -12.94 -5.34
N GLN A 205 1.89 -13.39 -4.98
CA GLN A 205 2.18 -14.82 -4.86
C GLN A 205 1.42 -15.47 -3.69
N HIS A 206 1.17 -14.73 -2.60
CA HIS A 206 0.31 -15.22 -1.53
C HIS A 206 -1.15 -15.36 -2.00
N MET A 207 -1.67 -14.39 -2.75
CA MET A 207 -3.02 -14.45 -3.32
C MET A 207 -3.19 -15.61 -4.31
N GLU A 208 -2.18 -15.84 -5.16
CA GLU A 208 -2.18 -16.98 -6.09
C GLU A 208 -2.23 -18.33 -5.37
N GLN A 209 -1.43 -18.49 -4.32
CA GLN A 209 -1.29 -19.75 -3.59
C GLN A 209 -2.49 -20.06 -2.70
N GLU A 210 -3.06 -19.03 -2.05
CA GLU A 210 -4.02 -19.22 -0.96
C GLU A 210 -5.46 -18.78 -1.32
N LEU A 211 -5.67 -17.94 -2.36
CA LEU A 211 -6.96 -17.31 -2.63
C LEU A 211 -7.57 -17.55 -4.03
N SER A 212 -6.83 -18.11 -5.01
CA SER A 212 -7.21 -18.18 -6.44
C SER A 212 -7.59 -16.81 -7.02
N LEU A 213 -6.69 -16.22 -7.81
CA LEU A 213 -6.77 -14.82 -8.30
C LEU A 213 -8.12 -14.42 -8.93
N HIS A 214 -8.84 -15.35 -9.57
CA HIS A 214 -10.14 -15.11 -10.23
C HIS A 214 -11.25 -14.69 -9.25
N ASN A 215 -11.22 -15.17 -8.01
CA ASN A 215 -12.28 -14.88 -7.03
C ASN A 215 -12.16 -13.48 -6.41
N ILE A 216 -11.00 -12.83 -6.50
CA ILE A 216 -10.72 -11.57 -5.79
C ILE A 216 -11.17 -10.35 -6.60
N PHE A 217 -10.79 -10.27 -7.88
CA PHE A 217 -11.21 -9.15 -8.75
C PHE A 217 -12.73 -9.12 -8.93
N GLY A 218 -13.37 -10.29 -9.04
CA GLY A 218 -14.83 -10.41 -9.04
C GLY A 218 -15.45 -9.89 -7.74
N MET A 219 -14.91 -10.25 -6.58
CA MET A 219 -15.52 -9.89 -5.29
C MET A 219 -15.33 -8.41 -4.90
N VAL A 220 -14.21 -7.79 -5.28
CA VAL A 220 -13.96 -6.37 -5.01
C VAL A 220 -14.77 -5.46 -5.94
N LEU A 221 -14.93 -5.83 -7.21
CA LEU A 221 -15.65 -5.02 -8.20
C LEU A 221 -17.17 -5.27 -8.21
N TYR A 222 -17.64 -6.49 -7.97
CA TYR A 222 -19.09 -6.80 -8.03
C TYR A 222 -19.84 -6.51 -6.72
N ARG A 223 -19.15 -6.29 -5.60
CA ARG A 223 -19.80 -6.02 -4.31
C ARG A 223 -20.41 -4.62 -4.20
N GLY A 224 -20.12 -3.71 -5.14
CA GLY A 224 -20.83 -2.43 -5.28
C GLY A 224 -22.25 -2.55 -5.83
N LYS A 225 -22.69 -3.74 -6.28
CA LYS A 225 -24.00 -3.96 -6.91
C LYS A 225 -24.97 -4.83 -6.10
N SER A 226 -24.56 -5.40 -4.98
CA SER A 226 -25.38 -6.37 -4.23
C SER A 226 -26.06 -5.83 -2.98
N GLU A 227 -25.98 -4.52 -2.70
CA GLU A 227 -26.74 -3.91 -1.58
C GLU A 227 -28.17 -3.48 -1.99
N ASP A 228 -28.52 -3.51 -3.29
CA ASP A 228 -29.86 -3.11 -3.77
C ASP A 228 -30.79 -4.28 -4.16
N ALA A 229 -30.47 -5.52 -3.81
CA ALA A 229 -31.34 -6.65 -4.15
C ALA A 229 -31.31 -7.76 -3.10
N VAL A 230 -31.99 -7.53 -1.97
CA VAL A 230 -32.55 -8.62 -1.17
C VAL A 230 -34.06 -8.42 -1.10
N PRO A 231 -34.87 -9.13 -1.92
CA PRO A 231 -36.27 -9.27 -1.61
C PRO A 231 -36.39 -10.07 -0.31
N ALA A 232 -37.08 -9.49 0.67
CA ALA A 232 -37.35 -10.12 1.94
C ALA A 232 -37.97 -11.52 1.73
N ILE A 233 -37.28 -12.55 2.20
CA ILE A 233 -37.85 -13.90 2.31
C ILE A 233 -38.83 -13.85 3.47
N ASN A 234 -40.12 -13.78 3.16
CA ASN A 234 -41.18 -13.88 4.14
C ASN A 234 -41.20 -15.31 4.72
N THR A 235 -40.88 -15.41 6.01
CA THR A 235 -41.00 -16.61 6.82
C THR A 235 -42.46 -16.93 7.13
N GLN A 236 -43.23 -17.37 6.13
CA GLN A 236 -44.41 -18.22 6.33
C GLN A 236 -44.56 -19.15 5.13
N GLY A 237 -44.19 -20.42 5.33
CA GLY A 237 -44.42 -21.46 4.34
C GLY A 237 -45.91 -21.65 4.10
N LYS A 238 -46.39 -21.17 2.94
CA LYS A 238 -47.64 -21.59 2.28
C LYS A 238 -47.56 -21.19 0.81
N GLN A 239 -47.39 -22.19 -0.07
CA GLN A 239 -47.63 -22.01 -1.50
C GLN A 239 -49.13 -21.75 -1.68
N ALA A 240 -49.49 -20.53 -2.08
CA ALA A 240 -50.84 -20.20 -2.48
C ALA A 240 -51.07 -20.66 -3.92
N PHE A 241 -51.78 -21.79 -4.07
CA PHE A 241 -52.43 -22.17 -5.33
C PHE A 241 -53.66 -21.26 -5.55
N PRO A 242 -53.89 -20.69 -6.74
CA PRO A 242 -55.18 -20.11 -7.07
C PRO A 242 -56.15 -21.23 -7.49
N THR A 243 -57.09 -21.55 -6.60
CA THR A 243 -58.27 -22.37 -6.92
C THR A 243 -59.36 -21.53 -7.57
N GLY A 244 -59.73 -21.89 -8.81
CA GLY A 244 -61.12 -22.13 -9.21
C GLY A 244 -61.89 -21.05 -9.97
N THR A 245 -62.17 -21.32 -11.26
CA THR A 245 -63.47 -20.99 -11.88
C THR A 245 -63.84 -22.00 -13.00
N GLN A 246 -64.83 -22.83 -12.67
CA GLN A 246 -65.91 -23.45 -13.48
C GLN A 246 -65.68 -24.16 -14.84
N LYS A 247 -65.95 -25.47 -14.80
CA LYS A 247 -66.78 -26.32 -15.70
C LYS A 247 -66.86 -25.98 -17.22
N LYS A 248 -66.37 -26.93 -18.03
CA LYS A 248 -67.13 -27.54 -19.14
C LYS A 248 -66.67 -28.99 -19.36
N ARG A 249 -67.63 -29.89 -19.60
CA ARG A 249 -67.48 -31.35 -19.71
C ARG A 249 -67.45 -31.79 -21.18
N VAL A 250 -67.29 -33.10 -21.38
CA VAL A 250 -67.50 -33.97 -22.58
C VAL A 250 -66.26 -34.14 -23.52
N PRO A 251 -66.03 -35.31 -24.18
CA PRO A 251 -65.36 -36.51 -23.61
C PRO A 251 -64.31 -37.21 -24.54
N ALA A 252 -63.60 -38.17 -23.95
CA ALA A 252 -63.08 -39.45 -24.48
C ALA A 252 -62.43 -39.57 -25.89
N THR A 253 -61.17 -40.03 -25.93
CA THR A 253 -60.73 -41.23 -26.67
C THR A 253 -59.36 -41.74 -26.15
N THR A 254 -59.33 -42.96 -25.62
CA THR A 254 -58.18 -43.89 -25.60
C THR A 254 -58.11 -44.59 -26.97
N PRO A 255 -56.97 -45.14 -27.45
CA PRO A 255 -56.25 -46.28 -26.82
C PRO A 255 -54.70 -46.26 -26.96
N GLU A 256 -53.97 -46.73 -25.95
CA GLU A 256 -53.16 -47.98 -25.94
C GLU A 256 -51.83 -47.95 -26.74
N VAL A 257 -50.66 -48.04 -26.06
CA VAL A 257 -49.73 -49.23 -25.99
C VAL A 257 -48.44 -48.98 -26.85
N PRO A 258 -47.25 -49.59 -26.60
CA PRO A 258 -46.37 -49.52 -25.41
C PRO A 258 -44.85 -49.41 -25.80
N TYR A 259 -43.93 -49.53 -24.82
CA TYR A 259 -42.48 -49.93 -24.89
C TYR A 259 -41.56 -49.34 -26.01
N ILE A 260 -40.30 -48.95 -25.73
CA ILE A 260 -39.14 -49.84 -25.59
C ILE A 260 -37.95 -49.02 -25.02
N LEU A 261 -37.30 -49.57 -24.00
CA LEU A 261 -35.94 -49.28 -23.55
C LEU A 261 -34.94 -49.85 -24.55
N HIS A 262 -33.87 -49.14 -24.93
CA HIS A 262 -32.57 -49.76 -25.19
C HIS A 262 -31.44 -48.73 -25.02
N THR A 263 -30.50 -49.11 -24.13
CA THR A 263 -29.06 -48.82 -24.04
C THR A 263 -28.59 -47.37 -23.97
#